data_AF-A0A7S3MSQ9-F1
#
_entry.id   AF-A0A7S3MSQ9-F1
#
_cell.length_a   1.000
_cell.length_b   1.000
_cell.length_c   1.000
_cell.angle_alpha   90.00
_cell.angle_beta   90.00
_cell.angle_gamma   90.00
#
_symmetry.space_group_name_H-M   'P 1'
#
loop_
_entity.id
_entity.type
_entity.pdbx_description
1 polymer ?
#
loop_
_entity_poly.entity_id
_entity_poly.type
_entity_poly.pdbx_seq_one_letter_code
_entity_poly.pdbx_strand_id
1 'polypeptide(L)'
;MFYKNILETIPIYMYGVKSRFSGLVIYDSIMYVTFNLCFTSWPIIHFATMDYEYPKKVIAKRPQLYRIGLDNIYFSKWVFWRWVFYAFWQSSLILFLAYYALENESPLIDGRYGGVYVSGNLVFMMLVIVSNMKILISSFLITYLLLFFVLGSVGFYYFVYVLEAGSMTTSEQYGTLLMLMSSAQSYFVIILFTFMFVLVDTGLHYLNIYINKWYELQLEKAKQLKQKKDMKSKSVIKRKLSTYKNRGFAFSQ
;
A
#
# COMPACT_ATOMS: atom_id res chain seq x y z
N MET A 1 6.29 -2.43 3.80
CA MET A 1 7.70 -1.98 3.89
C MET A 1 8.23 -1.43 2.58
N PHE A 2 8.46 -2.24 1.52
CA PHE A 2 9.03 -1.73 0.25
C PHE A 2 8.26 -0.55 -0.34
N TYR A 3 6.94 -0.64 -0.41
CA TYR A 3 6.08 0.43 -0.91
C TYR A 3 6.33 1.77 -0.20
N LYS A 4 6.30 1.81 1.14
CA LYS A 4 6.46 3.07 1.89
C LYS A 4 7.84 3.71 1.72
N ASN A 5 8.90 2.91 1.65
CA ASN A 5 10.27 3.42 1.48
C ASN A 5 10.45 4.00 0.08
N ILE A 6 9.92 3.34 -0.95
CA ILE A 6 9.94 3.87 -2.32
C ILE A 6 9.08 5.13 -2.40
N LEU A 7 7.91 5.13 -1.76
CA LEU A 7 7.02 6.28 -1.70
C LEU A 7 7.73 7.52 -1.11
N GLU A 8 8.59 7.31 -0.12
CA GLU A 8 9.38 8.37 0.54
C GLU A 8 10.55 8.87 -0.32
N THR A 9 11.29 7.97 -0.99
CA THR A 9 12.51 8.33 -1.74
C THR A 9 12.22 8.91 -3.13
N ILE A 10 11.17 8.44 -3.82
CA ILE A 10 10.90 8.86 -5.21
C ILE A 10 10.61 10.35 -5.38
N PRO A 11 9.89 11.06 -4.48
CA PRO A 11 9.69 12.50 -4.64
C PRO A 11 11.00 13.29 -4.62
N ILE A 12 11.99 12.87 -3.81
CA ILE A 12 13.33 13.48 -3.81
C ILE A 12 13.99 13.29 -5.18
N TYR A 13 13.91 12.08 -5.73
CA TYR A 13 14.47 11.76 -7.04
C TYR A 13 13.79 12.55 -8.17
N MET A 14 12.46 12.58 -8.19
CA MET A 14 11.66 13.33 -9.17
C MET A 14 11.88 14.84 -9.04
N TYR A 15 12.03 15.35 -7.82
CA TYR A 15 12.40 16.74 -7.61
C TYR A 15 13.82 17.04 -8.13
N GLY A 16 14.75 16.09 -7.97
CA GLY A 16 16.09 16.19 -8.57
C GLY A 16 16.06 16.39 -10.08
N VAL A 17 15.15 15.72 -10.80
CA VAL A 17 14.96 15.96 -12.25
C VAL A 17 14.58 17.42 -12.52
N LYS A 18 13.67 17.97 -11.71
CA LYS A 18 13.21 19.36 -11.83
C LYS A 18 14.30 20.37 -11.49
N SER A 19 15.09 20.11 -10.45
CA SER A 19 16.18 20.99 -10.01
C SER A 19 17.48 20.83 -10.82
N ARG A 20 17.44 20.08 -11.94
CA ARG A 20 18.62 19.76 -12.79
C ARG A 20 19.72 19.02 -12.01
N PHE A 21 19.32 18.14 -11.10
CA PHE A 21 20.18 17.34 -10.22
C PHE A 21 21.12 18.17 -9.35
N SER A 22 20.66 19.32 -8.87
CA SER A 22 21.42 20.19 -7.95
C SER A 22 21.70 19.58 -6.57
N GLY A 23 21.03 18.48 -6.20
CA GLY A 23 21.16 17.86 -4.88
C GLY A 23 20.39 18.56 -3.76
N LEU A 24 19.44 19.44 -4.10
CA LEU A 24 18.60 20.13 -3.11
C LEU A 24 17.71 19.15 -2.35
N VAL A 25 17.72 19.25 -1.03
CA VAL A 25 16.92 18.41 -0.14
C VAL A 25 15.58 19.10 0.15
N ILE A 26 14.48 18.39 -0.12
CA ILE A 26 13.11 18.91 0.06
C ILE A 26 12.49 18.58 1.42
N TYR A 27 13.10 17.68 2.18
CA TYR A 27 12.60 17.26 3.49
C TYR A 27 13.56 17.69 4.59
N ASP A 28 13.00 17.96 5.76
CA ASP A 28 13.81 18.07 6.95
C ASP A 28 14.50 16.74 7.31
N SER A 29 15.72 16.82 7.84
CA SER A 29 16.51 15.64 8.20
C SER A 29 15.90 14.86 9.38
N ILE A 30 15.37 15.55 10.38
CA ILE A 30 14.73 14.94 11.55
C ILE A 30 13.43 14.29 11.11
N MET A 31 12.63 14.98 10.29
CA MET A 31 11.40 14.42 9.72
C MET A 31 11.68 13.14 8.92
N TYR A 32 12.65 13.20 8.01
CA TYR A 32 13.04 12.07 7.17
C TYR A 32 13.44 10.83 8.01
N VAL A 33 14.27 10.99 9.03
CA VAL A 33 14.64 9.85 9.90
C VAL A 33 13.42 9.34 10.71
N THR A 34 12.60 10.27 11.22
CA THR A 34 11.44 9.93 12.07
C THR A 34 10.32 9.25 11.28
N PHE A 35 10.23 9.46 9.97
CA PHE A 35 9.28 8.80 9.08
C PHE A 35 9.29 7.28 9.24
N ASN A 36 10.49 6.71 9.14
CA ASN A 36 10.69 5.28 9.21
C ASN A 36 10.68 4.75 10.63
N LEU A 37 11.14 5.54 11.61
CA LEU A 37 11.27 5.13 13.00
C LEU A 37 9.95 5.15 13.75
N CYS A 38 9.09 6.16 13.54
CA CYS A 38 7.91 6.40 14.36
C CYS A 38 6.61 6.58 13.54
N PHE A 39 6.63 7.40 12.47
CA PHE A 39 5.39 7.78 11.78
C PHE A 39 4.72 6.63 11.01
N THR A 40 5.48 5.60 10.67
CA THR A 40 4.98 4.45 9.90
C THR A 40 5.26 3.09 10.53
N SER A 41 6.21 3.00 11.47
CA SER A 41 6.64 1.72 12.05
C SER A 41 5.54 1.08 12.91
N TRP A 42 4.95 1.82 13.85
CA TRP A 42 3.96 1.29 14.80
C TRP A 42 2.73 0.68 14.11
N PRO A 43 2.09 1.38 13.15
CA PRO A 43 0.96 0.80 12.42
C PRO A 43 1.36 -0.43 11.60
N ILE A 44 2.55 -0.44 11.00
CA ILE A 44 3.04 -1.59 10.21
C ILE A 44 3.32 -2.80 11.10
N ILE A 45 3.94 -2.60 12.26
CA ILE A 45 4.22 -3.68 13.21
C ILE A 45 2.91 -4.30 13.71
N HIS A 46 1.93 -3.46 14.06
CA HIS A 46 0.63 -3.96 14.48
C HIS A 46 -0.09 -4.70 13.35
N PHE A 47 -0.16 -4.13 12.15
CA PHE A 47 -0.70 -4.79 10.97
C PHE A 47 -0.03 -6.15 10.71
N ALA A 48 1.29 -6.23 10.79
CA ALA A 48 2.03 -7.48 10.52
C ALA A 48 1.82 -8.58 11.57
N THR A 49 1.43 -8.24 12.80
CA THR A 49 1.36 -9.18 13.94
C THR A 49 -0.06 -9.55 14.35
N MET A 50 -0.99 -8.61 14.20
CA MET A 50 -2.36 -8.72 14.72
C MET A 50 -3.42 -8.76 13.61
N ASP A 51 -3.06 -8.60 12.33
CA ASP A 51 -4.00 -8.75 11.23
C ASP A 51 -4.16 -10.23 10.83
N TYR A 52 -5.39 -10.74 10.90
CA TYR A 52 -5.71 -12.14 10.61
C TYR A 52 -6.89 -12.21 9.63
N GLU A 53 -6.66 -12.76 8.44
CA GLU A 53 -7.73 -12.96 7.45
C GLU A 53 -8.78 -13.99 7.92
N TYR A 54 -8.34 -15.07 8.58
CA TYR A 54 -9.21 -16.12 9.10
C TYR A 54 -8.90 -16.48 10.57
N PRO A 55 -9.92 -16.79 11.39
CA PRO A 55 -9.70 -17.33 12.73
C PRO A 55 -8.96 -18.68 12.70
N LYS A 56 -8.12 -18.94 13.71
CA LYS A 56 -7.31 -20.18 13.82
C LYS A 56 -8.13 -21.47 13.65
N LYS A 57 -9.36 -21.50 14.16
CA LYS A 57 -10.28 -22.66 14.04
C LYS A 57 -10.69 -22.95 12.60
N VAL A 58 -10.79 -21.93 11.74
CA VAL A 58 -11.18 -22.08 10.32
C VAL A 58 -10.02 -22.66 9.52
N ILE A 59 -8.80 -22.15 9.75
CA ILE A 59 -7.59 -22.61 9.07
C ILE A 59 -7.36 -24.11 9.36
N ALA A 60 -7.52 -24.54 10.62
CA ALA A 60 -7.36 -25.94 11.00
C ALA A 60 -8.37 -26.89 10.32
N LYS A 61 -9.60 -26.42 10.05
CA LYS A 61 -10.64 -27.22 9.36
C LYS A 61 -10.46 -27.25 7.84
N ARG A 62 -9.76 -26.28 7.26
CA ARG A 62 -9.60 -26.10 5.80
C ARG A 62 -8.12 -26.03 5.42
N PRO A 63 -7.41 -27.19 5.37
CA PRO A 63 -5.98 -27.22 5.04
C PRO A 63 -5.67 -26.67 3.64
N GLN A 64 -6.67 -26.61 2.75
CA GLN A 64 -6.55 -26.02 1.42
C GLN A 64 -6.13 -24.54 1.44
N LEU A 65 -6.48 -23.79 2.50
CA LEU A 65 -6.11 -22.38 2.64
C LEU A 65 -4.59 -22.19 2.81
N TYR A 66 -3.86 -23.21 3.27
CA TYR A 66 -2.40 -23.13 3.42
C TYR A 66 -1.66 -23.10 2.08
N ARG A 67 -2.32 -23.52 1.00
CA ARG A 67 -1.72 -23.64 -0.33
C ARG A 67 -1.26 -22.30 -0.90
N ILE A 68 -1.88 -21.18 -0.49
CA ILE A 68 -1.49 -19.82 -0.90
C ILE A 68 -0.02 -19.49 -0.60
N GLY A 69 0.53 -20.06 0.49
CA GLY A 69 1.92 -19.90 0.88
C GLY A 69 2.86 -20.78 0.05
N LEU A 70 2.47 -22.03 -0.22
CA LEU A 70 3.25 -22.96 -1.05
C LEU A 70 3.38 -22.46 -2.49
N ASP A 71 2.32 -21.88 -3.02
CA ASP A 71 2.27 -21.34 -4.39
C ASP A 71 2.88 -19.92 -4.48
N ASN A 72 3.41 -19.35 -3.39
CA ASN A 72 4.06 -18.03 -3.31
C ASN A 72 3.23 -16.88 -3.92
N ILE A 73 1.90 -16.94 -3.78
CA ILE A 73 0.98 -16.03 -4.48
C ILE A 73 1.19 -14.57 -4.05
N TYR A 74 1.38 -14.33 -2.75
CA TYR A 74 1.52 -12.98 -2.19
C TYR A 74 2.95 -12.43 -2.25
N PHE A 75 3.98 -13.28 -2.30
CA PHE A 75 5.39 -12.89 -2.27
C PHE A 75 6.13 -13.36 -3.54
N SER A 76 5.65 -12.90 -4.68
CA SER A 76 6.29 -13.14 -5.99
C SER A 76 7.04 -11.91 -6.47
N LYS A 77 8.07 -12.11 -7.32
CA LYS A 77 8.85 -11.02 -7.95
C LYS A 77 7.95 -10.05 -8.72
N TRP A 78 6.89 -10.56 -9.35
CA TRP A 78 5.90 -9.73 -10.05
C TRP A 78 5.11 -8.83 -9.10
N VAL A 79 4.75 -9.34 -7.92
CA VAL A 79 4.07 -8.55 -6.89
C VAL A 79 4.98 -7.44 -6.38
N PHE A 80 6.27 -7.75 -6.18
CA PHE A 80 7.28 -6.74 -5.81
C PHE A 80 7.34 -5.60 -6.83
N TRP A 81 7.53 -5.90 -8.13
CA TRP A 81 7.59 -4.85 -9.15
C TRP A 81 6.29 -4.06 -9.27
N ARG A 82 5.14 -4.72 -9.10
CA ARG A 82 3.84 -4.02 -9.03
C ARG A 82 3.82 -2.98 -7.91
N TRP A 83 4.33 -3.32 -6.71
CA TRP A 83 4.45 -2.37 -5.60
C TRP A 83 5.42 -1.23 -5.90
N VAL A 84 6.53 -1.51 -6.60
CA VAL A 84 7.50 -0.50 -7.02
C VAL A 84 6.85 0.52 -7.97
N PHE A 85 6.22 0.05 -9.05
CA PHE A 85 5.55 0.95 -10.01
C PHE A 85 4.40 1.72 -9.39
N TYR A 86 3.63 1.08 -8.52
CA TYR A 86 2.53 1.72 -7.80
C TYR A 86 3.04 2.84 -6.87
N ALA A 87 4.09 2.57 -6.09
CA ALA A 87 4.74 3.59 -5.26
C ALA A 87 5.31 4.73 -6.10
N PHE A 88 5.99 4.42 -7.21
CA PHE A 88 6.55 5.40 -8.13
C PHE A 88 5.49 6.35 -8.70
N TRP A 89 4.38 5.79 -9.19
CA TRP A 89 3.26 6.58 -9.71
C TRP A 89 2.69 7.51 -8.65
N GLN A 90 2.40 7.00 -7.45
CA GLN A 90 1.76 7.77 -6.41
C GLN A 90 2.64 8.87 -5.83
N SER A 91 3.90 8.55 -5.52
CA SER A 91 4.87 9.52 -5.03
C SER A 91 5.13 10.65 -6.04
N SER A 92 5.21 10.32 -7.33
CA SER A 92 5.31 11.31 -8.40
C SER A 92 4.08 12.21 -8.42
N LEU A 93 2.87 11.64 -8.31
CA LEU A 93 1.61 12.41 -8.29
C LEU A 93 1.54 13.35 -7.09
N ILE A 94 1.92 12.88 -5.89
CA ILE A 94 2.00 13.71 -4.67
C ILE A 94 2.92 14.91 -4.91
N LEU A 95 4.12 14.68 -5.46
CA LEU A 95 5.06 15.74 -5.78
C LEU A 95 4.43 16.74 -6.76
N PHE A 96 3.90 16.27 -7.90
CA PHE A 96 3.31 17.15 -8.90
C PHE A 96 2.17 18.01 -8.35
N LEU A 97 1.27 17.42 -7.56
CA LEU A 97 0.16 18.17 -6.96
C LEU A 97 0.64 19.21 -5.94
N ALA A 98 1.57 18.85 -5.05
CA ALA A 98 2.06 19.76 -4.03
C ALA A 98 2.76 20.98 -4.65
N TYR A 99 3.58 20.76 -5.67
CA TYR A 99 4.28 21.84 -6.36
C TYR A 99 3.33 22.68 -7.21
N TYR A 100 2.43 22.05 -7.97
CA TYR A 100 1.47 22.81 -8.78
C TYR A 100 0.58 23.71 -7.92
N ALA A 101 0.19 23.23 -6.73
CA ALA A 101 -0.69 23.97 -5.83
C ALA A 101 0.00 25.13 -5.08
N LEU A 102 1.29 25.00 -4.72
CA LEU A 102 1.95 25.94 -3.80
C LEU A 102 3.09 26.76 -4.41
N GLU A 103 3.62 26.37 -5.57
CA GLU A 103 4.79 27.05 -6.15
C GLU A 103 4.41 28.23 -7.05
N ASN A 104 3.28 28.13 -7.76
CA ASN A 104 2.87 29.13 -8.75
C ASN A 104 1.99 30.25 -8.16
N GLU A 105 1.35 30.00 -7.01
CA GLU A 105 0.44 30.95 -6.36
C GLU A 105 0.88 31.20 -4.92
N SER A 106 0.62 32.41 -4.41
CA SER A 106 0.90 32.70 -3.00
C SER A 106 -0.11 31.96 -2.12
N PRO A 107 0.35 31.08 -1.21
CA PRO A 107 -0.54 30.32 -0.33
C PRO A 107 -1.16 31.15 0.79
N LEU A 108 -0.71 32.39 1.01
CA LEU A 108 -1.15 33.26 2.09
C LEU A 108 -1.85 34.51 1.53
N ILE A 109 -2.81 35.02 2.29
CA ILE A 109 -3.49 36.30 2.03
C ILE A 109 -2.48 37.46 1.98
N ASP A 110 -1.37 37.34 2.71
CA ASP A 110 -0.28 38.32 2.77
C ASP A 110 0.62 38.36 1.51
N GLY A 111 0.36 37.52 0.50
CA GLY A 111 1.10 37.52 -0.76
C GLY A 111 2.52 36.90 -0.68
N ARG A 112 2.89 36.30 0.45
CA ARG A 112 4.19 35.64 0.64
C ARG A 112 4.21 34.28 -0.06
N TYR A 113 5.32 33.95 -0.71
CA TYR A 113 5.53 32.64 -1.33
C TYR A 113 6.21 31.68 -0.34
N GLY A 114 5.69 30.45 -0.24
CA GLY A 114 6.18 29.43 0.68
C GLY A 114 7.50 28.75 0.26
N GLY A 115 8.01 29.06 -0.93
CA GLY A 115 9.24 28.47 -1.45
C GLY A 115 9.19 26.94 -1.56
N VAL A 116 10.37 26.33 -1.72
CA VAL A 116 10.53 24.88 -1.92
C VAL A 116 10.26 24.08 -0.63
N TYR A 117 10.52 24.67 0.54
CA TYR A 117 10.37 23.97 1.81
C TYR A 117 8.90 23.81 2.22
N VAL A 118 8.03 24.78 1.95
CA VAL A 118 6.59 24.63 2.25
C VAL A 118 5.97 23.56 1.35
N SER A 119 6.31 23.50 0.06
CA SER A 119 5.85 22.43 -0.83
C SER A 119 6.46 21.07 -0.47
N GLY A 120 7.74 21.02 -0.08
CA GLY A 120 8.40 19.83 0.45
C GLY A 120 7.73 19.28 1.72
N ASN A 121 7.37 20.16 2.66
CA ASN A 121 6.65 19.79 3.87
C ASN A 121 5.21 19.33 3.58
N LEU A 122 4.54 19.90 2.58
CA LEU A 122 3.25 19.40 2.11
C LEU A 122 3.36 17.97 1.54
N VAL A 123 4.37 17.73 0.69
CA VAL A 123 4.66 16.38 0.15
C VAL A 123 4.86 15.40 1.30
N PHE A 124 5.69 15.76 2.27
CA PHE A 124 6.01 14.91 3.40
C PHE A 124 4.78 14.59 4.26
N MET A 125 3.94 15.59 4.54
CA MET A 125 2.68 15.40 5.24
C MET A 125 1.75 14.43 4.51
N MET A 126 1.63 14.56 3.18
CA MET A 126 0.85 13.64 2.37
C MET A 126 1.42 12.22 2.42
N LEU A 127 2.75 12.05 2.38
CA LEU A 127 3.38 10.73 2.49
C LEU A 127 3.03 10.01 3.80
N VAL A 128 3.02 10.74 4.92
CA VAL A 128 2.63 10.19 6.23
C VAL A 128 1.17 9.74 6.19
N ILE A 129 0.26 10.60 5.71
CA ILE A 129 -1.17 10.27 5.65
C ILE A 129 -1.42 9.06 4.74
N VAL A 130 -0.85 9.06 3.53
CA VAL A 130 -1.04 8.02 2.53
C VAL A 130 -0.48 6.68 2.98
N SER A 131 0.70 6.68 3.60
CA SER A 131 1.31 5.45 4.13
C SER A 131 0.44 4.82 5.22
N ASN A 132 -0.15 5.64 6.09
CA ASN A 132 -1.04 5.18 7.15
C ASN A 132 -2.42 4.73 6.61
N MET A 133 -3.01 5.48 5.68
CA MET A 133 -4.25 5.10 5.00
C MET A 133 -4.08 3.80 4.22
N LYS A 134 -2.93 3.58 3.58
CA LYS A 134 -2.67 2.35 2.83
C LYS A 134 -2.72 1.12 3.73
N ILE A 135 -2.27 1.24 4.98
CA ILE A 135 -2.32 0.15 5.97
C ILE A 135 -3.78 -0.13 6.34
N LEU A 136 -4.58 0.90 6.60
CA LEU A 136 -6.01 0.73 6.91
C LEU A 136 -6.77 0.02 5.79
N ILE A 137 -6.55 0.41 4.53
CA ILE A 137 -7.21 -0.22 3.38
C ILE A 137 -6.75 -1.67 3.18
N SER A 138 -5.48 -1.96 3.47
CA SER A 138 -4.91 -3.30 3.28
C SER A 138 -5.21 -4.25 4.44
N SER A 139 -5.74 -3.75 5.56
CA SER A 139 -6.04 -4.55 6.76
C SER A 139 -7.33 -5.33 6.62
N PHE A 140 -7.32 -6.61 6.98
CA PHE A 140 -8.53 -7.42 7.05
C PHE A 140 -9.35 -7.14 8.31
N LEU A 141 -8.68 -6.83 9.43
CA LEU A 141 -9.29 -6.55 10.73
C LEU A 141 -8.96 -5.14 11.20
N ILE A 142 -9.96 -4.25 11.16
CA ILE A 142 -9.85 -2.92 11.73
C ILE A 142 -10.16 -2.99 13.23
N THR A 143 -9.10 -2.99 14.04
CA THR A 143 -9.21 -2.95 15.52
C THR A 143 -9.07 -1.52 16.02
N TYR A 144 -9.64 -1.23 17.20
CA TYR A 144 -9.45 0.08 17.85
C TYR A 144 -7.98 0.40 18.10
N LEU A 145 -7.16 -0.62 18.34
CA LEU A 145 -5.72 -0.48 18.57
C LEU A 145 -4.98 -0.09 17.28
N LEU A 146 -5.35 -0.69 16.13
CA LEU A 146 -4.83 -0.26 14.82
C LEU A 146 -5.19 1.20 14.54
N LEU A 147 -6.44 1.59 14.77
CA LEU A 147 -6.88 2.99 14.61
C LEU A 147 -6.12 3.94 15.54
N PHE A 148 -5.88 3.54 16.79
CA PHE A 148 -5.07 4.29 17.73
C PHE A 148 -3.65 4.50 17.21
N PHE A 149 -2.99 3.47 16.67
CA PHE A 149 -1.64 3.64 16.11
C PHE A 149 -1.62 4.50 14.85
N VAL A 150 -2.62 4.38 13.98
CA VAL A 150 -2.71 5.19 12.76
C VAL A 150 -2.99 6.67 13.07
N LEU A 151 -3.96 6.95 13.95
CA LEU A 151 -4.25 8.33 14.35
C LEU A 151 -3.12 8.90 15.21
N GLY A 152 -2.55 8.07 16.09
CA GLY A 152 -1.40 8.42 16.92
C GLY A 152 -0.15 8.72 16.11
N SER A 153 0.10 8.02 15.01
CA SER A 153 1.25 8.29 14.15
C SER A 153 1.13 9.62 13.39
N VAL A 154 -0.06 9.93 12.89
CA VAL A 154 -0.36 11.23 12.26
C VAL A 154 -0.30 12.36 13.29
N GLY A 155 -0.86 12.16 14.49
CA GLY A 155 -0.76 13.12 15.59
C GLY A 155 0.68 13.35 16.06
N PHE A 156 1.47 12.29 16.15
CA PHE A 156 2.89 12.37 16.50
C PHE A 156 3.71 13.12 15.45
N TYR A 157 3.38 12.96 14.16
CA TYR A 157 3.98 13.78 13.10
C TYR A 157 3.78 15.28 13.34
N TYR A 158 2.53 15.71 13.59
CA TYR A 158 2.27 17.12 13.89
C TYR A 158 2.96 17.58 15.16
N PHE A 159 3.02 16.74 16.19
CA PHE A 159 3.72 17.06 17.43
C PHE A 159 5.21 17.33 17.18
N VAL A 160 5.90 16.45 16.43
CA VAL A 160 7.30 16.66 16.07
C VAL A 160 7.46 17.92 15.21
N TYR A 161 6.53 18.19 14.30
CA TYR A 161 6.62 19.35 13.41
C TYR A 161 6.42 20.68 14.15
N VAL A 162 5.55 20.70 15.18
CA VAL A 162 5.41 21.84 16.10
C VAL A 162 6.69 22.05 16.92
N LEU A 163 7.30 20.98 17.43
CA LEU A 163 8.56 21.08 18.19
C LEU A 163 9.70 21.62 17.34
N GLU A 164 9.80 21.16 16.10
CA GLU A 164 10.80 21.63 15.14
C GLU A 164 10.60 23.12 14.83
N ALA A 165 9.37 23.51 14.47
CA ALA A 165 9.02 24.89 14.16
C ALA A 165 9.28 25.86 15.33
N GLY A 166 9.11 25.40 16.58
CA GLY A 166 9.36 26.19 17.78
C GLY A 166 10.83 26.27 18.21
N SER A 167 11.65 25.28 17.87
CA SER A 167 13.07 25.21 18.28
C SER A 167 14.04 25.81 17.27
N MET A 168 13.68 25.83 15.98
CA MET A 168 14.58 26.16 14.89
C MET A 168 14.31 27.55 14.29
N THR A 169 14.40 28.60 15.12
CA THR A 169 14.09 29.99 14.71
C THR A 169 15.05 30.59 13.67
N THR A 170 16.24 30.00 13.49
CA THR A 170 17.23 30.43 12.49
C THR A 170 17.28 29.55 11.24
N SER A 171 16.46 28.50 11.19
CA SER A 171 16.43 27.59 10.04
C SER A 171 15.64 28.18 8.88
N GLU A 172 15.94 27.73 7.65
CA GLU A 172 15.14 28.06 6.46
C GLU A 172 13.71 27.50 6.52
N GLN A 173 13.43 26.64 7.51
CA GLN A 173 12.11 26.05 7.76
C GLN A 173 11.26 26.85 8.75
N TYR A 174 11.80 27.92 9.32
CA TYR A 174 11.06 28.75 10.25
C TYR A 174 9.80 29.35 9.60
N GLY A 175 8.66 29.24 10.29
CA GLY A 175 7.38 29.75 9.81
C GLY A 175 6.70 28.90 8.73
N THR A 176 7.34 27.85 8.21
CA THR A 176 6.74 26.96 7.18
C THR A 176 5.50 26.23 7.69
N LEU A 177 5.50 25.79 8.95
CA LEU A 177 4.34 25.19 9.61
C LEU A 177 3.14 26.12 9.63
N LEU A 178 3.34 27.38 10.07
CA LEU A 178 2.26 28.36 10.13
C LEU A 178 1.72 28.67 8.74
N MET A 179 2.61 28.79 7.74
CA MET A 179 2.21 28.99 6.36
C MET A 179 1.37 27.83 5.83
N LEU A 180 1.80 26.59 6.08
CA LEU A 180 1.10 25.39 5.63
C LEU A 180 -0.28 25.26 6.28
N MET A 181 -0.39 25.51 7.59
CA MET A 181 -1.64 25.43 8.35
C MET A 181 -2.58 26.60 8.10
N SER A 182 -2.08 27.74 7.66
CA SER A 182 -2.93 28.88 7.30
C SER A 182 -3.41 28.81 5.85
N SER A 183 -2.70 28.09 4.98
CA SER A 183 -3.03 28.00 3.56
C SER A 183 -4.24 27.10 3.32
N ALA A 184 -5.29 27.63 2.67
CA ALA A 184 -6.45 26.83 2.28
C ALA A 184 -6.10 25.80 1.17
N GLN A 185 -5.11 26.14 0.33
CA GLN A 185 -4.62 25.29 -0.76
C GLN A 185 -4.04 23.98 -0.23
N SER A 186 -3.29 23.98 0.88
CA SER A 186 -2.72 22.75 1.46
C SER A 186 -3.82 21.76 1.84
N TYR A 187 -4.85 22.23 2.56
CA TYR A 187 -5.97 21.40 2.98
C TYR A 187 -6.75 20.84 1.79
N PHE A 188 -7.00 21.66 0.77
CA PHE A 188 -7.64 21.22 -0.45
C PHE A 188 -6.86 20.09 -1.12
N VAL A 189 -5.54 20.25 -1.29
CA VAL A 189 -4.69 19.22 -1.89
C VAL A 189 -4.68 17.94 -1.04
N ILE A 190 -4.56 18.05 0.28
CA ILE A 190 -4.57 16.89 1.19
C ILE A 190 -5.88 16.13 1.08
N ILE A 191 -7.02 16.82 1.16
CA ILE A 191 -8.35 16.20 1.10
C ILE A 191 -8.58 15.58 -0.28
N LEU A 192 -8.35 16.33 -1.36
CA LEU A 192 -8.52 15.87 -2.73
C LEU A 192 -7.66 14.65 -3.02
N PHE A 193 -6.36 14.72 -2.69
CA PHE A 193 -5.44 13.62 -2.95
C PHE A 193 -5.78 12.40 -2.10
N THR A 194 -6.08 12.56 -0.81
CA THR A 194 -6.45 11.44 0.05
C THR A 194 -7.74 10.77 -0.45
N PHE A 195 -8.73 11.55 -0.88
CA PHE A 195 -9.95 11.01 -1.48
C PHE A 195 -9.67 10.23 -2.77
N MET A 196 -8.91 10.82 -3.70
CA MET A 196 -8.51 10.16 -4.95
C MET A 196 -7.70 8.89 -4.69
N PHE A 197 -6.78 8.93 -3.73
CA PHE A 197 -5.98 7.79 -3.31
C PHE A 197 -6.86 6.65 -2.79
N VAL A 198 -7.78 6.95 -1.86
CA VAL A 198 -8.72 5.95 -1.32
C VAL A 198 -9.58 5.36 -2.44
N LEU A 199 -10.09 6.18 -3.34
CA LEU A 199 -10.91 5.73 -4.48
C LEU A 199 -10.12 4.80 -5.40
N VAL A 200 -8.92 5.20 -5.82
CA VAL A 200 -8.07 4.40 -6.71
C VAL A 200 -7.65 3.10 -6.03
N ASP A 201 -7.22 3.15 -4.77
CA ASP A 201 -6.73 1.97 -4.08
C ASP A 201 -7.83 0.95 -3.78
N THR A 202 -8.98 1.41 -3.29
CA THR A 202 -10.16 0.54 -3.09
C THR A 202 -10.68 -0.01 -4.41
N GLY A 203 -10.72 0.81 -5.46
CA GLY A 203 -11.10 0.38 -6.81
C GLY A 203 -10.19 -0.71 -7.36
N LEU A 204 -8.86 -0.55 -7.24
CA LEU A 204 -7.88 -1.58 -7.62
C LEU A 204 -8.03 -2.86 -6.78
N HIS A 205 -8.32 -2.72 -5.48
CA HIS A 205 -8.55 -3.86 -4.60
C HIS A 205 -9.79 -4.67 -5.02
N TYR A 206 -10.93 -4.01 -5.24
CA TYR A 206 -12.15 -4.65 -5.72
C TYR A 206 -11.97 -5.29 -7.10
N LEU A 207 -11.27 -4.62 -8.01
CA LEU A 207 -10.97 -5.14 -9.34
C LEU A 207 -10.09 -6.40 -9.26
N ASN A 208 -9.10 -6.42 -8.38
CA ASN A 208 -8.27 -7.60 -8.16
C ASN A 208 -9.09 -8.78 -7.62
N ILE A 209 -9.99 -8.55 -6.65
CA ILE A 209 -10.91 -9.59 -6.15
C ILE A 209 -11.78 -10.13 -7.29
N TYR A 210 -12.35 -9.24 -8.11
CA TYR A 210 -13.20 -9.62 -9.23
C TYR A 210 -12.45 -10.46 -10.28
N ILE A 211 -11.24 -10.04 -10.65
CA ILE A 211 -10.38 -10.77 -11.60
C ILE A 211 -10.02 -12.15 -11.06
N ASN A 212 -9.60 -12.25 -9.79
CA ASN A 212 -9.23 -13.53 -9.18
C ASN A 212 -10.42 -14.50 -9.14
N LYS A 213 -11.60 -14.00 -8.72
CA LYS A 213 -12.83 -14.80 -8.73
C LYS A 213 -13.21 -15.26 -10.14
N TRP A 214 -13.08 -14.39 -11.14
CA TRP A 214 -13.32 -14.75 -12.54
C TRP A 214 -12.36 -15.84 -13.02
N TYR A 215 -11.08 -15.71 -12.69
CA TYR A 215 -10.05 -16.68 -13.06
C TYR A 215 -10.28 -18.06 -12.41
N GLU A 216 -10.65 -18.10 -11.13
CA GLU A 216 -11.01 -19.33 -10.42
C GLU A 216 -12.20 -20.04 -11.06
N LEU A 217 -13.25 -19.30 -11.42
CA LEU A 217 -14.42 -19.86 -12.12
C LEU A 217 -14.05 -20.48 -13.47
N GLN A 218 -13.11 -19.88 -14.22
CA GLN A 218 -12.63 -20.45 -15.46
C GLN A 218 -11.84 -21.74 -15.24
N LEU A 219 -11.00 -21.77 -14.20
CA LEU A 219 -10.26 -22.97 -13.81
C LEU A 219 -11.20 -24.11 -13.39
N GLU A 220 -12.26 -23.82 -12.63
CA GLU A 220 -13.27 -24.81 -12.26
C GLU A 220 -14.01 -25.36 -13.47
N LYS A 221 -14.44 -24.49 -14.39
CA LYS A 221 -15.06 -24.91 -15.66
C LYS A 221 -14.13 -25.81 -16.47
N ALA A 222 -12.85 -25.46 -16.57
CA ALA A 222 -11.85 -26.28 -17.26
C ALA A 222 -11.65 -27.66 -16.60
N LYS A 223 -11.61 -27.71 -15.26
CA LYS A 223 -11.52 -28.97 -14.49
C LYS A 223 -12.76 -29.85 -14.71
N GLN A 224 -13.95 -29.27 -14.67
CA GLN A 224 -15.21 -30.00 -14.92
C GLN A 224 -15.27 -30.56 -16.35
N LEU A 225 -14.84 -29.78 -17.36
CA LEU A 225 -14.75 -30.24 -18.74
C LEU A 225 -13.75 -31.39 -18.89
N LYS A 226 -12.59 -31.31 -18.24
CA LYS A 226 -11.59 -32.39 -18.23
C LYS A 226 -12.14 -33.66 -17.57
N GLN A 227 -12.78 -33.54 -16.40
CA GLN A 227 -13.45 -34.67 -15.74
C GLN A 227 -14.54 -35.32 -16.61
N LYS A 228 -15.35 -34.52 -17.32
CA LYS A 228 -16.36 -35.04 -18.26
C LYS A 228 -15.72 -35.80 -19.42
N LYS A 229 -14.59 -35.31 -19.96
CA LYS A 229 -13.81 -36.00 -21.02
C LYS A 229 -13.21 -37.30 -20.49
N ASP A 230 -12.59 -37.28 -19.31
CA ASP A 230 -11.99 -38.45 -18.67
C ASP A 230 -13.04 -39.51 -18.32
N MET A 231 -14.23 -39.10 -17.87
CA MET A 231 -15.34 -40.00 -17.59
C MET A 231 -15.89 -40.65 -18.86
N LYS A 232 -16.00 -39.91 -19.97
CA LYS A 232 -16.33 -40.47 -21.29
C LYS A 232 -15.25 -41.44 -21.79
N SER A 233 -13.98 -41.10 -21.60
CA SER A 233 -12.87 -42.00 -21.97
C SER A 233 -12.87 -43.27 -21.11
N LYS A 234 -13.04 -43.14 -19.79
CA LYS A 234 -13.14 -44.28 -18.86
C LYS A 234 -14.37 -45.14 -19.11
N SER A 235 -15.52 -44.58 -19.48
CA SER A 235 -16.69 -45.40 -19.82
C SER A 235 -16.47 -46.20 -21.12
N VAL A 236 -15.77 -45.61 -22.10
CA VAL A 236 -15.31 -46.30 -23.31
C VAL A 236 -14.30 -47.41 -22.97
N ILE A 237 -13.32 -47.13 -22.10
CA ILE A 237 -12.31 -48.09 -21.66
C ILE A 237 -12.90 -49.18 -20.77
N LYS A 238 -13.84 -48.87 -19.86
CA LYS A 238 -14.49 -49.83 -18.96
C LYS A 238 -15.39 -50.80 -19.74
N ARG A 239 -16.02 -50.35 -20.83
CA ARG A 239 -16.64 -51.25 -21.82
C ARG A 239 -15.62 -52.22 -22.44
N LYS A 240 -14.37 -51.78 -22.68
CA LYS A 240 -13.29 -52.64 -23.19
C LYS A 240 -12.60 -53.53 -22.13
N LEU A 241 -12.56 -53.10 -20.86
CA LEU A 241 -11.91 -53.80 -19.74
C LEU A 241 -12.85 -54.74 -18.96
N SER A 242 -14.17 -54.65 -19.17
CA SER A 242 -15.15 -55.59 -18.58
C SER A 242 -14.83 -57.06 -18.89
N THR A 243 -14.02 -57.32 -19.91
CA THR A 243 -13.52 -58.65 -20.31
C THR A 243 -12.36 -59.17 -19.45
N TYR A 244 -11.74 -58.36 -18.58
CA TYR A 244 -10.62 -58.79 -17.74
C TYR A 244 -10.91 -58.55 -16.25
N LYS A 245 -11.46 -59.57 -15.58
CA LYS A 245 -11.84 -59.55 -14.17
C LYS A 245 -10.64 -59.98 -13.32
N ASN A 246 -9.83 -59.03 -12.88
CA ASN A 246 -8.66 -59.32 -12.03
C ASN A 246 -9.11 -59.63 -10.58
N ARG A 247 -8.80 -60.84 -10.08
CA ARG A 247 -9.13 -61.29 -8.71
C ARG A 247 -7.94 -60.98 -7.79
N GLY A 248 -7.93 -59.80 -7.19
CA GLY A 248 -6.87 -59.33 -6.30
C GLY A 248 -6.84 -60.04 -4.94
N PHE A 249 -6.42 -61.31 -4.92
CA PHE A 249 -5.99 -61.97 -3.68
C PHE A 249 -4.56 -61.54 -3.35
N ALA A 250 -4.36 -60.99 -2.15
CA ALA A 250 -3.04 -60.75 -1.57
C ALA A 250 -3.05 -61.33 -0.15
N PHE A 251 -2.33 -62.43 0.05
CA PHE A 251 -2.03 -62.96 1.37
C PHE A 251 -0.67 -62.40 1.80
N SER A 252 -0.61 -61.66 2.92
CA SER A 252 0.64 -61.42 3.62
C SER A 252 0.83 -62.55 4.63
N GLN A 253 1.64 -63.55 4.27
CA GLN A 253 2.23 -64.47 5.26
C GLN A 253 3.36 -63.77 6.00
#